data_AF-A0A7C6SHV4-F1
#
_entry.id   AF-A0A7C6SHV4-F1
#
_cell.length_a   1.000
_cell.length_b   1.000
_cell.length_c   1.000
_cell.angle_alpha   90.00
_cell.angle_beta   90.00
_cell.angle_gamma   90.00
#
_symmetry.space_group_name_H-M   'P 1'
#
loop_
_entity.id
_entity.type
_entity.pdbx_description
1 polymer ?
#
loop_
_entity_poly.entity_id
_entity_poly.type
_entity_poly.pdbx_seq_one_letter_code
_entity_poly.pdbx_strand_id
1 'polypeptide(L)'
;MYNLYPKTKITDDNRIFTNLDELKNEQLVVVETYPGVDNEVLEWFKTLGYDLIIETIDLFKDEKSMDEQLQPFLTDDRVRGKMYFGDVTDFMVLEKLQEAQSKIDLNKRILVYGFGASLVTSLGTLVYADLTRWEIQQRYRKGMPNYNASNQQQEVLQKYKRGYFVEWRLADKLKPVALDRMDYYLDTTIKGSIKMTTGDDYHGALDRMLEVPFRLVPYFDPGVWGGYYMKDQFNLPENNSNYAWSFDGVPEENSLNFEFGHDYIQTPAMNLTLMRPLPFLGKRIVERFGAEFPIRFDLLDTMGGQNLSLQVHPDVETIRKEFGMAYTQSESYYILESKPEGTVYLGVKENADKEEMFKELRRAQEGKKPFEADQYV
;
A
#
# COMPACT_ATOMS: atom_id res chain seq x y z
N MET A 1 19.56 -16.29 12.13
CA MET A 1 18.51 -16.65 11.17
C MET A 1 17.71 -15.39 10.87
N TYR A 2 17.47 -15.04 9.61
CA TYR A 2 16.72 -13.85 9.23
C TYR A 2 15.25 -14.01 9.66
N ASN A 3 14.71 -13.05 10.40
CA ASN A 3 13.33 -13.13 10.87
C ASN A 3 12.38 -12.56 9.80
N LEU A 4 11.61 -13.44 9.14
CA LEU A 4 10.65 -13.07 8.08
C LEU A 4 9.35 -12.47 8.62
N TYR A 5 9.04 -12.70 9.89
CA TYR A 5 7.81 -12.24 10.52
C TYR A 5 8.15 -11.63 11.88
N PRO A 6 8.93 -10.54 11.90
CA PRO A 6 9.21 -9.83 13.15
C PRO A 6 7.89 -9.40 13.80
N LYS A 7 7.84 -9.54 15.12
CA LYS A 7 6.73 -9.14 15.96
C LYS A 7 7.25 -8.28 17.09
N THR A 8 6.47 -7.27 17.45
CA THR A 8 6.74 -6.45 18.63
C THR A 8 5.73 -6.81 19.70
N LYS A 9 6.23 -7.27 20.84
CA LYS A 9 5.40 -7.61 22.00
C LYS A 9 4.78 -6.34 22.57
N ILE A 10 3.44 -6.31 22.63
CA ILE A 10 2.65 -5.20 23.20
C ILE A 10 2.26 -5.53 24.64
N THR A 11 1.65 -6.70 24.86
CA THR A 11 1.23 -7.18 26.19
C THR A 11 1.19 -8.71 26.21
N ASP A 12 1.18 -9.29 27.41
CA ASP A 12 0.97 -10.73 27.63
C ASP A 12 -0.52 -11.14 27.57
N ASP A 13 -1.44 -10.17 27.64
CA ASP A 13 -2.88 -10.43 27.54
C ASP A 13 -3.30 -10.65 26.09
N ASN A 14 -4.16 -11.63 25.84
CA ASN A 14 -4.81 -11.75 24.53
C ASN A 14 -5.94 -10.71 24.41
N ARG A 15 -5.77 -9.73 23.53
CA ARG A 15 -6.74 -8.65 23.25
C ARG A 15 -7.25 -8.66 21.81
N ILE A 16 -7.12 -9.82 21.17
CA ILE A 16 -7.54 -10.03 19.79
C ILE A 16 -8.88 -10.78 19.78
N PHE A 17 -9.84 -10.22 19.07
CA PHE A 17 -11.13 -10.81 18.79
C PHE A 17 -11.12 -11.42 17.38
N THR A 18 -11.63 -12.65 17.28
CA THR A 18 -11.79 -13.38 16.01
C THR A 18 -13.26 -13.61 15.67
N ASN A 19 -14.15 -12.92 16.36
CA ASN A 19 -15.60 -12.91 16.14
C ASN A 19 -16.12 -11.46 16.31
N LEU A 20 -17.41 -11.25 16.10
CA LEU A 20 -18.05 -9.94 16.18
C LEU A 20 -18.94 -9.81 17.43
N ASP A 21 -18.66 -10.56 18.49
CA ASP A 21 -19.51 -10.59 19.68
C ASP A 21 -19.65 -9.20 20.33
N GLU A 22 -18.56 -8.43 20.34
CA GLU A 22 -18.52 -7.05 20.86
C GLU A 22 -19.45 -6.08 20.12
N LEU A 23 -19.83 -6.40 18.88
CA LEU A 23 -20.66 -5.54 18.02
C LEU A 23 -22.13 -5.99 17.95
N LYS A 24 -22.50 -7.08 18.64
CA LYS A 24 -23.84 -7.67 18.54
C LYS A 24 -24.97 -6.75 18.99
N ASN A 25 -24.70 -5.84 19.93
CA ASN A 25 -25.72 -4.95 20.49
C ASN A 25 -25.67 -3.54 19.89
N GLU A 26 -24.68 -3.29 19.02
CA GLU A 26 -24.52 -1.99 18.37
C GLU A 26 -25.68 -1.73 17.41
N GLN A 27 -26.28 -0.55 17.56
CA GLN A 27 -27.37 -0.08 16.68
C GLN A 27 -26.82 0.47 15.38
N LEU A 28 -25.67 1.12 15.39
CA LEU A 28 -25.05 1.68 14.20
C LEU A 28 -23.59 1.28 14.18
N VAL A 29 -23.21 0.50 13.18
CA VAL A 29 -21.83 0.11 12.92
C VAL A 29 -21.38 0.72 11.60
N VAL A 30 -20.26 1.42 11.61
CA VAL A 30 -19.62 2.00 10.43
C VAL A 30 -18.32 1.25 10.18
N VAL A 31 -18.21 0.58 9.06
CA VAL A 31 -16.99 -0.12 8.65
C VAL A 31 -16.34 0.65 7.51
N GLU A 32 -15.35 1.48 7.86
CA GLU A 32 -14.53 2.21 6.89
C GLU A 32 -13.46 1.26 6.35
N THR A 33 -13.43 1.06 5.03
CA THR A 33 -12.51 0.11 4.40
C THR A 33 -11.45 0.82 3.58
N TYR A 34 -10.19 0.41 3.74
CA TYR A 34 -9.15 0.80 2.79
C TYR A 34 -9.39 0.09 1.44
N PRO A 35 -9.12 0.74 0.28
CA PRO A 35 -9.27 0.08 -1.02
C PRO A 35 -8.48 -1.24 -1.09
N GLY A 36 -9.15 -2.32 -1.44
CA GLY A 36 -8.56 -3.66 -1.54
C GLY A 36 -8.90 -4.61 -0.38
N VAL A 37 -9.62 -4.13 0.65
CA VAL A 37 -10.31 -5.01 1.60
C VAL A 37 -11.26 -5.95 0.83
N ASP A 38 -11.24 -7.24 1.16
CA ASP A 38 -12.02 -8.28 0.47
C ASP A 38 -13.46 -8.31 0.97
N ASN A 39 -14.39 -8.72 0.11
CA ASN A 39 -15.82 -8.77 0.44
C ASN A 39 -16.16 -9.77 1.56
N GLU A 40 -15.24 -10.67 1.94
CA GLU A 40 -15.41 -11.50 3.15
C GLU A 40 -15.70 -10.68 4.40
N VAL A 41 -15.21 -9.45 4.49
CA VAL A 41 -15.49 -8.56 5.64
C VAL A 41 -16.96 -8.17 5.65
N LEU A 42 -17.51 -7.70 4.53
CA LEU A 42 -18.95 -7.39 4.43
C LEU A 42 -19.82 -8.60 4.80
N GLU A 43 -19.48 -9.77 4.25
CA GLU A 43 -20.22 -11.00 4.54
C GLU A 43 -20.11 -11.41 6.00
N TRP A 44 -18.96 -11.17 6.65
CA TRP A 44 -18.80 -11.41 8.08
C TRP A 44 -19.67 -10.47 8.92
N PHE A 45 -19.70 -9.18 8.61
CA PHE A 45 -20.55 -8.22 9.31
C PHE A 45 -22.05 -8.50 9.10
N LYS A 46 -22.47 -8.90 7.89
CA LYS A 46 -23.87 -9.29 7.61
C LYS A 46 -24.41 -10.36 8.56
N THR A 47 -23.55 -11.20 9.15
CA THR A 47 -23.97 -12.22 10.12
C THR A 47 -24.59 -11.66 11.40
N LEU A 48 -24.37 -10.38 11.72
CA LEU A 48 -24.95 -9.71 12.91
C LEU A 48 -26.42 -9.33 12.77
N GLY A 49 -26.98 -9.38 11.55
CA GLY A 49 -28.39 -9.10 11.27
C GLY A 49 -28.76 -7.62 11.42
N TYR A 50 -28.61 -6.86 10.33
CA TYR A 50 -28.97 -5.43 10.25
C TYR A 50 -30.30 -5.22 9.52
N ASP A 51 -31.08 -4.23 9.97
CA ASP A 51 -32.32 -3.81 9.32
C ASP A 51 -32.05 -3.04 8.01
N LEU A 52 -30.91 -2.36 7.94
CA LEU A 52 -30.46 -1.61 6.77
C LEU A 52 -28.94 -1.75 6.61
N ILE A 53 -28.51 -2.00 5.38
CA ILE A 53 -27.11 -1.98 4.99
C ILE A 53 -26.94 -0.89 3.92
N ILE A 54 -26.04 0.05 4.19
CA ILE A 54 -25.64 1.11 3.26
C ILE A 54 -24.23 0.77 2.79
N GLU A 55 -24.10 0.27 1.56
CA GLU A 55 -22.80 0.03 0.94
C GLU A 55 -22.35 1.31 0.23
N THR A 56 -21.18 1.84 0.59
CA THR A 56 -20.74 3.14 0.05
C THR A 56 -20.46 3.09 -1.44
N ILE A 57 -20.18 1.91 -2.00
CA ILE A 57 -19.98 1.73 -3.44
C ILE A 57 -21.17 2.25 -4.26
N ASP A 58 -22.39 2.15 -3.74
CA ASP A 58 -23.61 2.66 -4.40
C ASP A 58 -23.67 4.20 -4.43
N LEU A 59 -22.90 4.86 -3.56
CA LEU A 59 -22.80 6.31 -3.45
C LEU A 59 -21.79 6.89 -4.45
N PHE A 60 -20.94 6.06 -5.07
CA PHE A 60 -20.00 6.50 -6.09
C PHE A 60 -20.68 6.73 -7.44
N LYS A 61 -20.02 7.53 -8.28
CA LYS A 61 -20.34 7.61 -9.72
C LYS A 61 -20.17 6.23 -10.36
N ASP A 62 -20.85 6.02 -11.47
CA ASP A 62 -20.69 4.78 -12.24
C ASP A 62 -19.26 4.63 -12.77
N GLU A 63 -18.86 3.40 -13.09
CA GLU A 63 -17.52 3.05 -13.56
C GLU A 63 -17.04 3.94 -14.73
N LYS A 64 -17.90 4.17 -15.72
CA LYS A 64 -17.54 4.98 -16.89
C LYS A 64 -17.23 6.42 -16.50
N SER A 65 -18.10 7.03 -15.71
CA SER A 65 -17.91 8.40 -15.20
C SER A 65 -16.63 8.51 -14.36
N MET A 66 -16.32 7.49 -13.55
CA MET A 66 -15.08 7.46 -12.78
C MET A 66 -13.86 7.35 -13.69
N ASP A 67 -13.86 6.45 -14.67
CA ASP A 67 -12.75 6.25 -15.60
C ASP A 67 -12.45 7.51 -16.41
N GLU A 68 -13.48 8.22 -16.90
CA GLU A 68 -13.35 9.50 -17.59
C GLU A 68 -12.70 10.57 -16.69
N GLN A 69 -13.09 10.63 -15.41
CA GLN A 69 -12.52 11.56 -14.43
C GLN A 69 -11.07 11.20 -14.05
N LEU A 70 -10.72 9.92 -14.03
CA LEU A 70 -9.39 9.41 -13.68
C LEU A 70 -8.37 9.53 -14.83
N GLN A 71 -8.83 9.49 -16.09
CA GLN A 71 -7.96 9.43 -17.27
C GLN A 71 -6.82 10.47 -17.28
N PRO A 72 -7.06 11.77 -16.96
CA PRO A 72 -6.00 12.78 -17.00
C PRO A 72 -4.85 12.51 -16.01
N PHE A 73 -5.14 11.74 -14.95
CA PHE A 73 -4.18 11.36 -13.91
C PHE A 73 -3.52 10.02 -14.21
N LEU A 74 -4.22 9.09 -14.87
CA LEU A 74 -3.62 7.80 -15.23
C LEU A 74 -2.70 7.93 -16.46
N THR A 75 -2.98 8.87 -17.37
CA THR A 75 -2.22 9.09 -18.61
C THR A 75 -2.13 7.86 -19.52
N ASP A 76 -1.58 8.04 -20.72
CA ASP A 76 -1.36 6.94 -21.68
C ASP A 76 -0.04 6.19 -21.44
N ASP A 77 0.80 6.65 -20.49
CA ASP A 77 2.02 5.92 -20.11
C ASP A 77 1.65 4.59 -19.42
N ARG A 78 2.41 3.54 -19.73
CA ARG A 78 2.13 2.18 -19.24
C ARG A 78 2.18 2.08 -17.71
N VAL A 79 3.07 2.83 -17.05
CA VAL A 79 3.36 2.69 -15.61
C VAL A 79 3.14 4.00 -14.85
N ARG A 80 3.39 5.14 -15.49
CA ARG A 80 3.41 6.45 -14.85
C ARG A 80 2.06 7.15 -14.95
N GLY A 81 1.68 7.83 -13.88
CA GLY A 81 0.53 8.71 -13.81
C GLY A 81 0.90 10.02 -13.09
N LYS A 82 -0.11 10.81 -12.74
CA LYS A 82 0.00 12.05 -11.98
C LYS A 82 -0.75 11.92 -10.68
N MET A 83 -0.16 12.37 -9.58
CA MET A 83 -0.80 12.33 -8.27
C MET A 83 -2.12 13.09 -8.29
N TYR A 84 -3.18 12.43 -7.83
CA TYR A 84 -4.46 13.06 -7.58
C TYR A 84 -4.50 13.66 -6.18
N PHE A 85 -4.86 14.94 -6.10
CA PHE A 85 -4.88 15.70 -4.84
C PHE A 85 -6.29 16.06 -4.37
N GLY A 86 -7.34 15.60 -5.06
CA GLY A 86 -8.73 15.78 -4.65
C GLY A 86 -9.15 14.86 -3.51
N ASP A 87 -10.44 14.83 -3.19
CA ASP A 87 -11.00 14.07 -2.07
C ASP A 87 -11.92 12.96 -2.58
N VAL A 88 -12.19 11.96 -1.74
CA VAL A 88 -13.03 10.81 -2.17
C VAL A 88 -14.42 11.26 -2.60
N THR A 89 -14.92 12.36 -2.04
CA THR A 89 -16.21 12.97 -2.40
C THR A 89 -16.26 13.46 -3.85
N ASP A 90 -15.11 13.71 -4.49
CA ASP A 90 -15.05 14.09 -5.90
C ASP A 90 -15.53 12.96 -6.83
N PHE A 91 -15.58 11.73 -6.33
CA PHE A 91 -16.08 10.54 -7.03
C PHE A 91 -17.42 10.04 -6.50
N MET A 92 -17.98 10.68 -5.46
CA MET A 92 -19.31 10.38 -4.95
C MET A 92 -20.38 11.22 -5.64
N VAL A 93 -21.59 10.67 -5.72
CA VAL A 93 -22.80 11.41 -6.12
C VAL A 93 -23.38 12.07 -4.87
N LEU A 94 -23.29 13.40 -4.81
CA LEU A 94 -23.62 14.18 -3.61
C LEU A 94 -25.05 13.92 -3.11
N GLU A 95 -26.01 13.82 -4.04
CA GLU A 95 -27.41 13.57 -3.71
C GLU A 95 -27.60 12.20 -3.04
N LYS A 96 -26.89 11.17 -3.53
CA LYS A 96 -26.94 9.82 -2.93
C LYS A 96 -26.30 9.82 -1.54
N LEU A 97 -25.19 10.54 -1.36
CA LEU A 97 -24.54 10.67 -0.06
C LEU A 97 -25.47 11.35 0.96
N GLN A 98 -26.13 12.44 0.57
CA GLN A 98 -27.11 13.13 1.42
C GLN A 98 -28.33 12.25 1.73
N GLU A 99 -28.81 11.47 0.75
CA GLU A 99 -29.88 10.51 0.96
C GLU A 99 -29.46 9.43 1.97
N ALA A 100 -28.25 8.87 1.84
CA ALA A 100 -27.70 7.90 2.76
C ALA A 100 -27.55 8.46 4.18
N GLN A 101 -27.06 9.70 4.31
CA GLN A 101 -27.00 10.43 5.59
C GLN A 101 -28.38 10.57 6.23
N SER A 102 -29.42 10.85 5.44
CA SER A 102 -30.81 11.00 5.94
C SER A 102 -31.45 9.69 6.40
N LYS A 103 -30.93 8.53 5.95
CA LYS A 103 -31.41 7.19 6.32
C LYS A 103 -30.89 6.71 7.68
N ILE A 104 -29.93 7.42 8.27
CA ILE A 104 -29.39 7.08 9.59
C ILE A 104 -30.46 7.32 10.66
N ASP A 105 -30.98 6.22 11.22
CA ASP A 105 -32.01 6.18 12.24
C ASP A 105 -31.55 5.24 13.37
N LEU A 106 -31.24 5.82 14.54
CA LEU A 106 -30.72 5.07 15.69
C LEU A 106 -31.74 4.13 16.34
N ASN A 107 -32.99 4.11 15.87
CA ASN A 107 -33.99 3.13 16.29
C ASN A 107 -33.92 1.83 15.49
N LYS A 108 -33.06 1.76 14.47
CA LYS A 108 -32.82 0.59 13.63
C LYS A 108 -31.38 0.13 13.79
N ARG A 109 -31.14 -1.15 13.52
CA ARG A 109 -29.79 -1.69 13.38
C ARG A 109 -29.28 -1.42 11.96
N ILE A 110 -28.28 -0.56 11.83
CA ILE A 110 -27.74 -0.11 10.55
C ILE A 110 -26.26 -0.46 10.45
N LEU A 111 -25.87 -1.00 9.29
CA LEU A 111 -24.48 -1.13 8.87
C LEU A 111 -24.21 -0.12 7.76
N VAL A 112 -23.20 0.71 7.93
CA VAL A 112 -22.59 1.47 6.83
C VAL A 112 -21.26 0.82 6.51
N TYR A 113 -21.02 0.42 5.26
CA TYR A 113 -19.84 -0.36 4.89
C TYR A 113 -19.20 0.15 3.61
N GLY A 114 -17.87 0.28 3.64
CA GLY A 114 -17.05 0.45 2.44
C GLY A 114 -16.12 1.66 2.49
N PHE A 115 -15.48 1.95 1.37
CA PHE A 115 -14.56 3.06 1.24
C PHE A 115 -15.35 4.39 1.28
N GLY A 116 -15.02 5.25 2.24
CA GLY A 116 -15.73 6.47 2.57
C GLY A 116 -16.95 6.28 3.48
N ALA A 117 -17.10 5.14 4.18
CA ALA A 117 -18.22 4.89 5.09
C ALA A 117 -18.32 5.95 6.20
N SER A 118 -17.18 6.43 6.69
CA SER A 118 -17.10 7.46 7.73
C SER A 118 -17.66 8.83 7.29
N LEU A 119 -17.88 9.04 5.99
CA LEU A 119 -18.50 10.25 5.43
C LEU A 119 -20.03 10.21 5.46
N VAL A 120 -20.63 9.03 5.59
CA VAL A 120 -22.09 8.86 5.71
C VAL A 120 -22.54 9.25 7.11
N THR A 121 -21.75 8.99 8.14
CA THR A 121 -22.07 9.38 9.51
C THR A 121 -20.85 9.39 10.42
N SER A 122 -20.86 10.31 11.38
CA SER A 122 -19.89 10.34 12.48
C SER A 122 -20.40 9.67 13.76
N LEU A 123 -21.62 9.14 13.74
CA LEU A 123 -22.26 8.46 14.88
C LEU A 123 -22.01 6.94 14.83
N GLY A 124 -22.20 6.30 15.98
CA GLY A 124 -22.11 4.84 16.13
C GLY A 124 -20.69 4.35 16.30
N THR A 125 -20.55 3.03 16.29
CA THR A 125 -19.27 2.33 16.47
C THR A 125 -18.52 2.26 15.15
N LEU A 126 -17.33 2.85 15.09
CA LEU A 126 -16.46 2.86 13.91
C LEU A 126 -15.45 1.71 13.98
N VAL A 127 -15.48 0.86 12.96
CA VAL A 127 -14.47 -0.16 12.68
C VAL A 127 -13.65 0.27 11.47
N TYR A 128 -12.33 0.25 11.60
CA TYR A 128 -11.42 0.52 10.48
C TYR A 128 -10.80 -0.77 9.94
N ALA A 129 -11.16 -1.14 8.71
CA ALA A 129 -10.66 -2.33 8.03
C ALA A 129 -9.50 -2.00 7.10
N ASP A 130 -8.35 -2.61 7.36
CA ASP A 130 -7.09 -2.19 6.77
C ASP A 130 -6.21 -3.38 6.34
N LEU A 131 -5.26 -3.09 5.46
CA LEU A 131 -4.29 -4.01 4.89
C LEU A 131 -3.14 -3.25 4.22
N THR A 132 -2.01 -3.94 4.04
CA THR A 132 -0.83 -3.34 3.39
C THR A 132 -1.03 -3.16 1.89
N ARG A 133 -0.36 -2.16 1.30
CA ARG A 133 -0.30 -2.03 -0.17
C ARG A 133 0.35 -3.24 -0.84
N TRP A 134 1.32 -3.87 -0.19
CA TRP A 134 1.89 -5.12 -0.68
C TRP A 134 0.81 -6.20 -0.84
N GLU A 135 -0.05 -6.39 0.17
CA GLU A 135 -1.15 -7.34 0.08
C GLU A 135 -2.15 -6.96 -1.04
N ILE A 136 -2.48 -5.67 -1.19
CA ILE A 136 -3.31 -5.18 -2.31
C ILE A 136 -2.67 -5.54 -3.66
N GLN A 137 -1.36 -5.34 -3.80
CA GLN A 137 -0.61 -5.70 -4.99
C GLN A 137 -0.69 -7.21 -5.29
N GLN A 138 -0.61 -8.06 -4.26
CA GLN A 138 -0.78 -9.52 -4.40
C GLN A 138 -2.21 -9.88 -4.82
N ARG A 139 -3.22 -9.22 -4.27
CA ARG A 139 -4.63 -9.42 -4.66
C ARG A 139 -4.87 -9.02 -6.12
N TYR A 140 -4.30 -7.91 -6.58
CA TYR A 140 -4.35 -7.53 -7.98
C TYR A 140 -3.70 -8.58 -8.91
N ARG A 141 -2.57 -9.17 -8.51
CA ARG A 141 -1.95 -10.29 -9.26
C ARG A 141 -2.85 -11.52 -9.32
N LYS A 142 -3.66 -11.75 -8.29
CA LYS A 142 -4.68 -12.81 -8.23
C LYS A 142 -6.00 -12.46 -8.92
N GLY A 143 -6.11 -11.30 -9.57
CA GLY A 143 -7.27 -10.91 -10.37
C GLY A 143 -8.27 -9.99 -9.67
N MET A 144 -7.99 -9.50 -8.45
CA MET A 144 -8.82 -8.44 -7.84
C MET A 144 -8.84 -7.21 -8.76
N PRO A 145 -10.01 -6.58 -8.98
CA PRO A 145 -10.10 -5.32 -9.70
C PRO A 145 -9.74 -4.13 -8.80
N ASN A 146 -9.51 -2.96 -9.40
CA ASN A 146 -9.51 -1.69 -8.67
C ASN A 146 -10.89 -1.36 -8.09
N TYR A 147 -10.96 -0.36 -7.22
CA TYR A 147 -12.20 0.03 -6.58
C TYR A 147 -13.23 0.54 -7.60
N ASN A 148 -14.44 -0.01 -7.56
CA ASN A 148 -15.54 0.31 -8.49
C ASN A 148 -15.12 0.25 -9.98
N ALA A 149 -14.42 -0.83 -10.35
CA ALA A 149 -13.95 -1.08 -11.71
C ALA A 149 -14.13 -2.55 -12.11
N SER A 150 -14.33 -2.78 -13.42
CA SER A 150 -14.46 -4.10 -14.03
C SER A 150 -13.17 -4.50 -14.76
N ASN A 151 -12.03 -4.28 -14.10
CA ASN A 151 -10.70 -4.40 -14.73
C ASN A 151 -9.87 -5.60 -14.26
N GLN A 152 -10.52 -6.69 -13.87
CA GLN A 152 -9.86 -7.92 -13.36
C GLN A 152 -8.80 -8.44 -14.34
N GLN A 153 -9.10 -8.37 -15.64
CA GLN A 153 -8.27 -8.86 -16.75
C GLN A 153 -7.25 -7.84 -17.27
N GLN A 154 -7.23 -6.60 -16.76
CA GLN A 154 -6.21 -5.62 -17.15
C GLN A 154 -4.83 -6.03 -16.63
N GLU A 155 -3.80 -5.56 -17.32
CA GLU A 155 -2.42 -5.72 -16.88
C GLU A 155 -2.25 -5.20 -15.44
N VAL A 156 -1.57 -5.99 -14.61
CA VAL A 156 -1.38 -5.70 -13.19
C VAL A 156 -0.74 -4.31 -12.97
N LEU A 157 0.20 -3.89 -13.82
CA LEU A 157 0.83 -2.57 -13.73
C LEU A 157 -0.16 -1.40 -13.90
N GLN A 158 -1.20 -1.57 -14.71
CA GLN A 158 -2.24 -0.55 -14.87
C GLN A 158 -3.09 -0.45 -13.60
N LYS A 159 -3.34 -1.59 -12.94
CA LYS A 159 -4.03 -1.62 -11.64
C LYS A 159 -3.21 -0.96 -10.54
N TYR A 160 -1.89 -1.17 -10.55
CA TYR A 160 -0.96 -0.49 -9.65
C TYR A 160 -0.94 1.01 -9.90
N LYS A 161 -0.92 1.43 -11.16
CA LYS A 161 -0.97 2.85 -11.55
C LYS A 161 -2.21 3.54 -10.98
N ARG A 162 -3.41 2.93 -11.13
CA ARG A 162 -4.65 3.47 -10.57
C ARG A 162 -4.64 3.53 -9.03
N GLY A 163 -4.16 2.48 -8.38
CA GLY A 163 -3.98 2.45 -6.93
C GLY A 163 -3.02 3.55 -6.45
N TYR A 164 -1.81 3.58 -6.99
CA TYR A 164 -0.70 4.41 -6.52
C TYR A 164 -0.95 5.92 -6.71
N PHE A 165 -1.40 6.33 -7.89
CA PHE A 165 -1.55 7.74 -8.23
C PHE A 165 -2.90 8.33 -7.77
N VAL A 166 -3.91 7.49 -7.50
CA VAL A 166 -5.26 7.99 -7.18
C VAL A 166 -5.88 7.30 -5.96
N GLU A 167 -6.27 6.03 -6.05
CA GLU A 167 -7.15 5.41 -5.04
C GLU A 167 -6.52 5.38 -3.64
N TRP A 168 -5.25 5.00 -3.55
CA TRP A 168 -4.55 4.96 -2.28
C TRP A 168 -4.29 6.36 -1.71
N ARG A 169 -4.13 7.39 -2.57
CA ARG A 169 -3.98 8.78 -2.12
C ARG A 169 -5.26 9.33 -1.51
N LEU A 170 -6.40 8.99 -2.12
CA LEU A 170 -7.72 9.31 -1.58
C LEU A 170 -7.93 8.63 -0.22
N ALA A 171 -7.58 7.35 -0.12
CA ALA A 171 -7.71 6.59 1.11
C ALA A 171 -6.79 7.09 2.23
N ASP A 172 -5.56 7.47 1.90
CA ASP A 172 -4.59 8.03 2.85
C ASP A 172 -5.04 9.36 3.47
N LYS A 173 -5.94 10.11 2.82
CA LYS A 173 -6.53 11.32 3.41
C LYS A 173 -7.59 11.02 4.47
N LEU A 174 -8.39 9.97 4.26
CA LEU A 174 -9.40 9.54 5.22
C LEU A 174 -8.80 8.74 6.37
N LYS A 175 -7.75 7.98 6.08
CA LYS A 175 -7.12 7.03 7.01
C LYS A 175 -6.74 7.65 8.36
N PRO A 176 -6.02 8.79 8.47
CA PRO A 176 -5.69 9.38 9.77
C PRO A 176 -6.93 9.76 10.59
N VAL A 177 -7.96 10.29 9.93
CA VAL A 177 -9.21 10.70 10.59
C VAL A 177 -9.98 9.47 11.11
N ALA A 178 -10.04 8.40 10.30
CA ALA A 178 -10.69 7.16 10.69
C ALA A 178 -9.91 6.43 11.80
N LEU A 179 -8.58 6.34 11.67
CA LEU A 179 -7.70 5.71 12.66
C LEU A 179 -7.71 6.45 14.00
N ASP A 180 -7.87 7.78 14.03
CA ASP A 180 -7.96 8.56 15.27
C ASP A 180 -9.27 8.32 16.03
N ARG A 181 -10.36 8.04 15.30
CA ARG A 181 -11.71 7.93 15.86
C ARG A 181 -12.18 6.50 16.07
N MET A 182 -11.57 5.52 15.41
CA MET A 182 -12.09 4.16 15.39
C MET A 182 -12.19 3.56 16.80
N ASP A 183 -13.28 2.85 17.05
CA ASP A 183 -13.48 2.06 18.25
C ASP A 183 -12.80 0.70 18.12
N TYR A 184 -12.65 0.20 16.89
CA TYR A 184 -11.98 -1.06 16.59
C TYR A 184 -11.11 -0.98 15.34
N TYR A 185 -9.91 -1.55 15.44
CA TYR A 185 -9.05 -1.82 14.29
C TYR A 185 -9.26 -3.24 13.81
N LEU A 186 -9.40 -3.42 12.49
CA LEU A 186 -9.63 -4.70 11.84
C LEU A 186 -8.52 -5.04 10.85
N ASP A 187 -7.72 -6.04 11.19
CA ASP A 187 -6.70 -6.62 10.30
C ASP A 187 -7.36 -7.56 9.30
N THR A 188 -7.25 -7.18 8.03
CA THR A 188 -7.80 -7.94 6.90
C THR A 188 -6.71 -8.49 5.99
N THR A 189 -5.46 -8.48 6.43
CA THR A 189 -4.30 -8.80 5.59
C THR A 189 -4.34 -10.25 5.11
N ILE A 190 -4.67 -11.18 6.01
CA ILE A 190 -4.73 -12.61 5.70
C ILE A 190 -6.18 -13.02 5.45
N LYS A 191 -6.48 -13.38 4.19
CA LYS A 191 -7.81 -13.87 3.79
C LYS A 191 -8.26 -15.07 4.64
N GLY A 192 -9.49 -15.03 5.12
CA GLY A 192 -10.07 -16.06 5.99
C GLY A 192 -9.58 -16.03 7.45
N SER A 193 -8.75 -15.05 7.82
CA SER A 193 -8.21 -14.90 9.18
C SER A 193 -8.32 -13.44 9.63
N ILE A 194 -9.54 -12.89 9.58
CA ILE A 194 -9.80 -11.53 10.04
C ILE A 194 -9.65 -11.45 11.55
N LYS A 195 -8.95 -10.43 12.03
CA LYS A 195 -8.69 -10.19 13.46
C LYS A 195 -9.04 -8.76 13.82
N MET A 196 -9.52 -8.57 15.04
CA MET A 196 -9.95 -7.28 15.54
C MET A 196 -9.29 -7.00 16.90
N THR A 197 -9.02 -5.73 17.18
CA THR A 197 -8.65 -5.25 18.52
C THR A 197 -9.36 -3.92 18.77
N THR A 198 -9.46 -3.51 20.04
CA THR A 198 -10.00 -2.19 20.38
C THR A 198 -9.10 -1.08 19.84
N GLY A 199 -9.67 0.10 19.58
CA GLY A 199 -8.95 1.31 19.19
C GLY A 199 -7.92 1.72 20.23
N ASP A 200 -8.27 1.64 21.52
CA ASP A 200 -7.37 1.93 22.64
C ASP A 200 -6.14 1.01 22.64
N ASP A 201 -6.34 -0.31 22.51
CA ASP A 201 -5.25 -1.28 22.44
C ASP A 201 -4.36 -1.04 21.21
N TYR A 202 -4.97 -0.69 20.07
CA TYR A 202 -4.24 -0.39 18.85
C TYR A 202 -3.39 0.89 18.97
N HIS A 203 -3.94 1.96 19.53
CA HIS A 203 -3.18 3.18 19.80
C HIS A 203 -2.06 2.95 20.81
N GLY A 204 -2.32 2.21 21.88
CA GLY A 204 -1.30 1.79 22.83
C GLY A 204 -0.19 0.97 22.17
N ALA A 205 -0.52 0.11 21.21
CA ALA A 205 0.46 -0.63 20.43
C ALA A 205 1.32 0.29 19.55
N LEU A 206 0.73 1.29 18.89
CA LEU A 206 1.49 2.30 18.13
C LEU A 206 2.45 3.09 19.03
N ASP A 207 1.99 3.50 20.22
CA ASP A 207 2.83 4.21 21.18
C ASP A 207 4.00 3.34 21.65
N ARG A 208 3.74 2.04 21.88
CA ARG A 208 4.79 1.09 22.26
C ARG A 208 5.91 0.98 21.23
N MET A 209 5.60 1.09 19.93
CA MET A 209 6.60 1.05 18.86
C MET A 209 7.63 2.19 18.97
N LEU A 210 7.28 3.30 19.60
CA LEU A 210 8.18 4.46 19.79
C LEU A 210 9.22 4.23 20.89
N GLU A 211 9.03 3.21 21.72
CA GLU A 211 9.83 2.96 22.93
C GLU A 211 10.83 1.81 22.77
N VAL A 212 10.72 1.04 21.69
CA VAL A 212 11.55 -0.14 21.44
C VAL A 212 12.08 -0.18 20.01
N PRO A 213 13.26 -0.78 19.79
CA PRO A 213 13.66 -1.16 18.45
C PRO A 213 12.66 -2.15 17.85
N PHE A 214 12.28 -1.91 16.61
CA PHE A 214 11.40 -2.80 15.86
C PHE A 214 11.88 -2.95 14.41
N ARG A 215 11.28 -3.90 13.71
CA ARG A 215 11.50 -4.14 12.29
C ARG A 215 10.15 -4.28 11.60
N LEU A 216 10.08 -3.85 10.34
CA LEU A 216 8.91 -4.09 9.50
C LEU A 216 8.89 -5.56 9.05
N VAL A 217 7.73 -6.07 8.66
CA VAL A 217 7.64 -7.39 8.01
C VAL A 217 8.17 -7.24 6.59
N PRO A 218 9.32 -7.86 6.26
CA PRO A 218 9.87 -7.77 4.93
C PRO A 218 9.03 -8.57 3.95
N TYR A 219 9.01 -8.14 2.69
CA TYR A 219 8.50 -8.96 1.60
C TYR A 219 9.56 -9.13 0.53
N PHE A 220 9.40 -10.17 -0.28
CA PHE A 220 10.34 -10.55 -1.32
C PHE A 220 9.59 -10.79 -2.62
N ASP A 221 10.09 -10.23 -3.72
CA ASP A 221 9.40 -10.24 -5.01
C ASP A 221 10.29 -10.83 -6.11
N PRO A 222 9.80 -11.79 -6.93
CA PRO A 222 10.49 -12.21 -8.13
C PRO A 222 10.62 -11.07 -9.15
N GLY A 223 11.63 -11.16 -10.00
CA GLY A 223 11.86 -10.20 -11.07
C GLY A 223 12.65 -10.78 -12.23
N VAL A 224 12.58 -10.14 -13.39
CA VAL A 224 13.21 -10.64 -14.64
C VAL A 224 14.73 -10.83 -14.53
N TRP A 225 15.37 -10.08 -13.63
CA TRP A 225 16.81 -10.08 -13.41
C TRP A 225 17.25 -10.81 -12.13
N GLY A 226 16.29 -11.28 -11.32
CA GLY A 226 16.54 -11.77 -9.97
C GLY A 226 17.43 -13.00 -9.90
N GLY A 227 18.22 -13.06 -8.82
CA GLY A 227 19.10 -14.14 -8.45
C GLY A 227 18.56 -15.05 -7.34
N TYR A 228 19.47 -15.84 -6.76
CA TYR A 228 19.14 -16.85 -5.74
C TYR A 228 19.92 -16.66 -4.44
N TYR A 229 20.76 -15.64 -4.31
CA TYR A 229 21.57 -15.40 -3.12
C TYR A 229 20.71 -15.14 -1.88
N MET A 230 19.69 -14.29 -1.98
CA MET A 230 18.79 -14.03 -0.85
C MET A 230 18.04 -15.29 -0.40
N LYS A 231 17.69 -16.17 -1.35
CA LYS A 231 17.04 -17.45 -1.05
C LYS A 231 17.86 -18.26 -0.07
N ASP A 232 19.14 -18.44 -0.40
CA ASP A 232 20.06 -19.27 0.38
C ASP A 232 20.44 -18.58 1.70
N GLN A 233 20.77 -17.28 1.66
CA GLN A 233 21.25 -16.56 2.86
C GLN A 233 20.15 -16.33 3.90
N PHE A 234 18.92 -16.08 3.47
CA PHE A 234 17.80 -15.80 4.38
C PHE A 234 16.91 -17.03 4.61
N ASN A 235 17.24 -18.17 3.99
CA ASN A 235 16.44 -19.39 4.03
C ASN A 235 14.98 -19.12 3.63
N LEU A 236 14.81 -18.42 2.51
CA LEU A 236 13.50 -18.05 1.98
C LEU A 236 12.76 -19.30 1.48
N PRO A 237 11.41 -19.31 1.53
CA PRO A 237 10.64 -20.44 1.03
C PRO A 237 10.85 -20.66 -0.47
N GLU A 238 10.52 -21.86 -0.94
CA GLU A 238 10.44 -22.10 -2.38
C GLU A 238 9.28 -21.31 -2.98
N ASN A 239 9.53 -20.56 -4.05
CA ASN A 239 8.51 -19.78 -4.76
C ASN A 239 8.40 -20.15 -6.26
N ASN A 240 9.07 -21.22 -6.70
CA ASN A 240 9.20 -21.64 -8.10
C ASN A 240 9.79 -20.55 -9.02
N SER A 241 10.53 -19.60 -8.46
CA SER A 241 11.12 -18.45 -9.15
C SER A 241 12.40 -17.97 -8.44
N ASN A 242 12.85 -16.76 -8.77
CA ASN A 242 13.94 -16.07 -8.10
C ASN A 242 13.42 -15.11 -7.01
N TYR A 243 14.35 -14.46 -6.32
CA TYR A 243 14.06 -13.31 -5.47
C TYR A 243 14.88 -12.14 -5.99
N ALA A 244 14.27 -11.23 -6.74
CA ALA A 244 14.95 -10.05 -7.27
C ALA A 244 15.04 -8.97 -6.21
N TRP A 245 13.90 -8.67 -5.58
CA TRP A 245 13.77 -7.61 -4.60
C TRP A 245 13.47 -8.17 -3.22
N SER A 246 14.05 -7.53 -2.21
CA SER A 246 13.52 -7.54 -0.85
C SER A 246 13.23 -6.12 -0.42
N PHE A 247 12.09 -5.89 0.20
CA PHE A 247 11.74 -4.59 0.77
C PHE A 247 11.51 -4.75 2.27
N ASP A 248 12.36 -4.09 3.05
CA ASP A 248 12.48 -4.23 4.50
C ASP A 248 12.70 -2.86 5.13
N GLY A 249 11.77 -1.94 4.86
CA GLY A 249 11.92 -0.53 5.22
C GLY A 249 11.17 0.42 4.31
N VAL A 250 9.99 0.02 3.82
CA VAL A 250 9.08 0.83 3.00
C VAL A 250 7.73 0.88 3.74
N PRO A 251 7.53 1.83 4.67
CA PRO A 251 6.33 1.85 5.51
C PRO A 251 5.01 1.86 4.74
N GLU A 252 4.99 2.45 3.55
CA GLU A 252 3.85 2.46 2.64
C GLU A 252 3.38 1.06 2.22
N GLU A 253 4.28 0.07 2.23
CA GLU A 253 4.02 -1.26 1.69
C GLU A 253 4.21 -2.39 2.70
N ASN A 254 5.12 -2.22 3.67
CA ASN A 254 5.36 -3.21 4.71
C ASN A 254 4.34 -3.12 5.85
N SER A 255 4.23 -4.20 6.62
CA SER A 255 3.47 -4.22 7.88
C SER A 255 4.34 -4.11 9.12
N LEU A 256 3.68 -3.83 10.24
CA LEU A 256 4.10 -4.14 11.60
C LEU A 256 3.21 -5.28 12.12
N ASN A 257 3.78 -6.14 12.97
CA ASN A 257 3.01 -7.12 13.72
C ASN A 257 3.01 -6.77 15.20
N PHE A 258 1.82 -6.51 15.75
CA PHE A 258 1.60 -6.23 17.17
C PHE A 258 1.18 -7.51 17.88
N GLU A 259 2.03 -8.02 18.75
CA GLU A 259 1.77 -9.25 19.50
C GLU A 259 1.05 -8.97 20.82
N PHE A 260 -0.14 -9.56 20.96
CA PHE A 260 -1.02 -9.49 22.13
C PHE A 260 -1.19 -10.91 22.69
N GLY A 261 -0.45 -11.23 23.74
CA GLY A 261 -0.41 -12.57 24.33
C GLY A 261 0.16 -13.59 23.35
N HIS A 262 -0.69 -14.47 22.81
CA HIS A 262 -0.28 -15.57 21.93
C HIS A 262 -0.63 -15.34 20.46
N ASP A 263 -1.29 -14.24 20.13
CA ASP A 263 -1.67 -13.90 18.76
C ASP A 263 -1.19 -12.49 18.40
N TYR A 264 -1.39 -12.08 17.15
CA TYR A 264 -0.94 -10.78 16.65
C TYR A 264 -1.90 -10.16 15.61
N ILE A 265 -1.89 -8.83 15.60
CA ILE A 265 -2.50 -7.98 14.57
C ILE A 265 -1.42 -7.57 13.57
N GLN A 266 -1.69 -7.73 12.28
CA GLN A 266 -0.88 -7.18 11.20
C GLN A 266 -1.46 -5.84 10.74
N THR A 267 -0.64 -4.79 10.69
CA THR A 267 -1.07 -3.44 10.30
C THR A 267 -0.08 -2.79 9.35
N PRO A 268 -0.51 -1.95 8.39
CA PRO A 268 0.41 -1.14 7.61
C PRO A 268 1.35 -0.33 8.48
N ALA A 269 2.65 -0.42 8.21
CA ALA A 269 3.67 0.36 8.93
C ALA A 269 3.46 1.87 8.74
N MET A 270 2.89 2.27 7.61
CA MET A 270 2.44 3.64 7.32
C MET A 270 1.51 4.20 8.41
N ASN A 271 0.76 3.36 9.12
CA ASN A 271 -0.13 3.82 10.19
C ASN A 271 0.67 4.45 11.35
N LEU A 272 1.87 3.95 11.65
CA LEU A 272 2.76 4.59 12.62
C LEU A 272 3.24 5.96 12.12
N THR A 273 3.63 6.04 10.84
CA THR A 273 4.05 7.29 10.20
C THR A 273 2.95 8.34 10.22
N LEU A 274 1.71 7.96 9.91
CA LEU A 274 0.56 8.87 9.85
C LEU A 274 0.04 9.29 11.23
N MET A 275 0.00 8.36 12.20
CA MET A 275 -0.60 8.60 13.51
C MET A 275 0.39 9.15 14.55
N ARG A 276 1.70 8.94 14.35
CA ARG A 276 2.77 9.38 15.26
C ARG A 276 3.92 10.08 14.52
N PRO A 277 3.67 10.98 13.55
CA PRO A 277 4.71 11.52 12.67
C PRO A 277 5.82 12.26 13.43
N LEU A 278 5.46 13.11 14.39
CA LEU A 278 6.43 13.90 15.15
C LEU A 278 7.36 13.05 16.03
N PRO A 279 6.86 12.18 16.93
CA PRO A 279 7.74 11.36 17.75
C PRO A 279 8.47 10.27 16.95
N PHE A 280 7.90 9.78 15.83
CA PHE A 280 8.55 8.76 15.01
C PHE A 280 9.61 9.33 14.05
N LEU A 281 9.26 10.36 13.28
CA LEU A 281 10.13 10.91 12.22
C LEU A 281 11.00 12.08 12.72
N GLY A 282 10.57 12.74 13.80
CA GLY A 282 11.18 13.98 14.27
C GLY A 282 10.74 15.21 13.48
N LYS A 283 10.75 16.36 14.17
CA LYS A 283 10.25 17.65 13.66
C LYS A 283 10.81 18.02 12.28
N ARG A 284 12.12 17.87 12.06
CA ARG A 284 12.78 18.26 10.80
C ARG A 284 12.27 17.48 9.60
N ILE A 285 11.95 16.20 9.77
CA ILE A 285 11.43 15.35 8.69
C ILE A 285 9.99 15.74 8.40
N VAL A 286 9.18 15.89 9.45
CA VAL A 286 7.76 16.29 9.32
C VAL A 286 7.61 17.66 8.65
N GLU A 287 8.43 18.66 9.02
CA GLU A 287 8.38 19.99 8.41
C GLU A 287 8.77 19.98 6.92
N ARG A 288 9.60 19.01 6.50
CA ARG A 288 10.10 18.93 5.12
C ARG A 288 9.24 18.06 4.21
N PHE A 289 8.75 16.93 4.72
CA PHE A 289 8.10 15.88 3.94
C PHE A 289 6.68 15.56 4.42
N GLY A 290 6.23 16.14 5.52
CA GLY A 290 4.96 15.76 6.16
C GLY A 290 5.08 14.41 6.87
N ALA A 291 3.95 13.72 7.01
CA ALA A 291 3.87 12.38 7.59
C ALA A 291 4.27 11.30 6.57
N GLU A 292 5.43 11.46 5.93
CA GLU A 292 6.00 10.52 4.96
C GLU A 292 7.39 10.08 5.40
N PHE A 293 7.67 8.78 5.25
CA PHE A 293 8.95 8.22 5.63
C PHE A 293 9.96 8.48 4.49
N PRO A 294 11.06 9.21 4.73
CA PRO A 294 11.83 9.86 3.66
C PRO A 294 12.84 8.95 2.96
N ILE A 295 13.01 7.71 3.41
CA ILE A 295 14.02 6.77 2.90
C ILE A 295 13.39 5.39 2.74
N ARG A 296 13.87 4.62 1.77
CA ARG A 296 13.45 3.24 1.55
C ARG A 296 14.67 2.33 1.68
N PHE A 297 14.44 1.12 2.17
CA PHE A 297 15.47 0.08 2.23
C PHE A 297 15.04 -1.13 1.42
N ASP A 298 15.84 -1.45 0.41
CA ASP A 298 15.69 -2.61 -0.44
C ASP A 298 17.01 -3.40 -0.56
N LEU A 299 16.88 -4.69 -0.83
CA LEU A 299 17.99 -5.54 -1.25
C LEU A 299 17.73 -6.01 -2.68
N LEU A 300 18.74 -5.82 -3.54
CA LEU A 300 18.71 -6.25 -4.93
C LEU A 300 19.62 -7.45 -5.09
N ASP A 301 19.06 -8.55 -5.58
CA ASP A 301 19.81 -9.77 -5.82
C ASP A 301 19.88 -10.08 -7.31
N THR A 302 21.06 -9.85 -7.88
CA THR A 302 21.41 -10.21 -9.27
C THR A 302 22.30 -11.45 -9.33
N MET A 303 22.60 -12.09 -8.19
CA MET A 303 23.56 -13.18 -8.11
C MET A 303 22.99 -14.46 -8.72
N GLY A 304 23.55 -14.85 -9.87
CA GLY A 304 23.00 -15.95 -10.67
C GLY A 304 21.77 -15.56 -11.50
N GLY A 305 21.44 -14.26 -11.54
CA GLY A 305 20.39 -13.66 -12.35
C GLY A 305 20.94 -12.93 -13.57
N GLN A 306 20.34 -11.78 -13.90
CA GLN A 306 20.72 -10.91 -15.02
C GLN A 306 21.05 -9.49 -14.52
N ASN A 307 21.48 -8.63 -15.45
CA ASN A 307 21.68 -7.21 -15.16
C ASN A 307 20.36 -6.50 -14.83
N LEU A 308 20.43 -5.50 -13.95
CA LEU A 308 19.36 -4.53 -13.77
C LEU A 308 19.13 -3.72 -15.06
N SER A 309 17.96 -3.11 -15.17
CA SER A 309 17.71 -2.13 -16.23
C SER A 309 18.61 -0.90 -16.06
N LEU A 310 18.93 -0.23 -17.16
CA LEU A 310 19.50 1.12 -17.11
C LEU A 310 18.42 2.11 -16.71
N GLN A 311 18.73 2.96 -15.72
CA GLN A 311 17.74 3.85 -15.10
C GLN A 311 18.29 5.27 -14.96
N VAL A 312 17.39 6.23 -15.03
CA VAL A 312 17.64 7.62 -14.65
C VAL A 312 16.43 8.12 -13.86
N HIS A 313 16.69 8.70 -12.69
CA HIS A 313 15.65 9.28 -11.86
C HIS A 313 15.53 10.78 -12.18
N PRO A 314 14.29 11.32 -12.28
CA PRO A 314 14.08 12.75 -12.51
C PRO A 314 14.62 13.58 -11.35
N ASP A 315 15.00 14.84 -11.57
CA ASP A 315 15.26 15.74 -10.45
C ASP A 315 13.95 16.14 -9.72
N VAL A 316 14.08 16.87 -8.61
CA VAL A 316 12.93 17.30 -7.79
C VAL A 316 11.96 18.19 -8.57
N GLU A 317 12.46 19.05 -9.44
CA GLU A 317 11.61 19.93 -10.25
C GLU A 317 10.78 19.12 -11.25
N THR A 318 11.44 18.23 -11.97
CA THR A 318 10.84 17.37 -12.99
C THR A 318 9.82 16.42 -12.36
N ILE A 319 10.16 15.75 -11.25
CA ILE A 319 9.24 14.79 -10.64
C ILE A 319 7.98 15.47 -10.10
N ARG A 320 8.11 16.69 -9.59
CA ARG A 320 6.99 17.50 -9.13
C ARG A 320 6.11 17.96 -10.30
N LYS A 321 6.73 18.52 -11.35
CA LYS A 321 6.01 19.04 -12.51
C LYS A 321 5.28 17.95 -13.28
N GLU A 322 5.95 16.82 -13.52
CA GLU A 322 5.43 15.78 -14.40
C GLU A 322 4.51 14.80 -13.67
N PHE A 323 4.78 14.49 -12.39
CA PHE A 323 4.06 13.45 -11.64
C PHE A 323 3.36 13.95 -10.36
N GLY A 324 3.58 15.20 -9.94
CA GLY A 324 3.03 15.72 -8.69
C GLY A 324 3.68 15.13 -7.44
N MET A 325 4.90 14.58 -7.53
CA MET A 325 5.56 13.99 -6.37
C MET A 325 6.47 15.02 -5.67
N ALA A 326 6.54 14.95 -4.33
CA ALA A 326 7.24 15.96 -3.54
C ALA A 326 8.76 15.75 -3.43
N TYR A 327 9.24 14.53 -3.69
CA TYR A 327 10.65 14.14 -3.60
C TYR A 327 11.03 13.22 -4.76
N THR A 328 12.31 13.24 -5.10
CA THR A 328 12.91 12.35 -6.11
C THR A 328 13.47 11.08 -5.45
N GLN A 329 13.84 10.12 -6.28
CA GLN A 329 14.58 8.92 -5.93
C GLN A 329 16.07 9.17 -6.13
N SER A 330 16.72 9.65 -5.07
CA SER A 330 18.19 9.64 -4.95
C SER A 330 18.61 8.41 -4.19
N GLU A 331 19.55 7.66 -4.74
CA GLU A 331 19.89 6.33 -4.24
C GLU A 331 21.36 6.26 -3.80
N SER A 332 21.65 5.29 -2.94
CA SER A 332 23.00 4.92 -2.55
C SER A 332 23.08 3.41 -2.48
N TYR A 333 24.13 2.84 -3.06
CA TYR A 333 24.33 1.39 -3.14
C TYR A 333 25.45 0.97 -2.19
N TYR A 334 25.15 -0.02 -1.35
CA TYR A 334 26.14 -0.74 -0.57
C TYR A 334 26.26 -2.16 -1.11
N ILE A 335 27.41 -2.48 -1.72
CA ILE A 335 27.64 -3.79 -2.33
C ILE A 335 27.96 -4.79 -1.21
N LEU A 336 26.99 -5.65 -0.90
CA LEU A 336 27.10 -6.67 0.14
C LEU A 336 27.98 -7.85 -0.27
N GLU A 337 27.82 -8.31 -1.51
CA GLU A 337 28.49 -9.47 -2.07
C GLU A 337 28.64 -9.25 -3.58
N SER A 338 29.75 -9.73 -4.17
CA SER A 338 30.00 -9.58 -5.60
C SER A 338 30.92 -10.68 -6.10
N LYS A 339 30.63 -11.22 -7.29
CA LYS A 339 31.60 -12.02 -8.03
C LYS A 339 32.78 -11.15 -8.49
N PRO A 340 33.95 -11.76 -8.81
CA PRO A 340 35.11 -11.02 -9.31
C PRO A 340 34.83 -10.11 -10.52
N GLU A 341 33.87 -10.48 -11.36
CA GLU A 341 33.42 -9.75 -12.54
C GLU A 341 32.23 -8.80 -12.30
N GLY A 342 31.77 -8.66 -11.05
CA GLY A 342 30.64 -7.80 -10.72
C GLY A 342 30.92 -6.33 -11.09
N THR A 343 29.95 -5.71 -11.76
CA THR A 343 30.11 -4.38 -12.38
C THR A 343 28.90 -3.50 -12.06
N VAL A 344 29.14 -2.21 -11.85
CA VAL A 344 28.11 -1.17 -11.76
C VAL A 344 28.30 -0.19 -12.91
N TYR A 345 27.26 -0.04 -13.73
CA TYR A 345 27.22 0.96 -14.79
C TYR A 345 26.80 2.32 -14.21
N LEU A 346 27.64 3.35 -14.35
CA LEU A 346 27.39 4.66 -13.76
C LEU A 346 27.90 5.81 -14.64
N GLY A 347 26.95 6.60 -15.14
CA GLY A 347 27.23 7.78 -15.97
C GLY A 347 27.45 7.43 -17.44
N VAL A 348 27.22 8.39 -18.35
CA VAL A 348 27.48 8.20 -19.78
C VAL A 348 28.94 8.56 -20.06
N LYS A 349 29.64 7.75 -20.86
CA LYS A 349 31.03 8.02 -21.27
C LYS A 349 31.14 9.36 -21.99
N GLU A 350 32.21 10.11 -21.71
CA GLU A 350 32.39 11.47 -22.23
C GLU A 350 32.36 11.56 -23.76
N ASN A 351 32.86 10.52 -24.44
CA ASN A 351 32.92 10.42 -25.89
C ASN A 351 31.76 9.64 -26.52
N ALA A 352 30.72 9.29 -25.75
CA ALA A 352 29.55 8.59 -26.29
C ALA A 352 28.72 9.50 -27.19
N ASP A 353 28.37 9.01 -28.38
CA ASP A 353 27.38 9.65 -29.25
C ASP A 353 25.98 9.42 -28.67
N LYS A 354 25.39 10.48 -28.13
CA LYS A 354 24.06 10.46 -27.51
C LYS A 354 22.96 10.13 -28.51
N GLU A 355 23.04 10.64 -29.73
CA GLU A 355 21.99 10.41 -30.74
C GLU A 355 21.98 8.93 -31.17
N GLU A 356 23.16 8.35 -31.39
CA GLU A 356 23.27 6.92 -31.67
C GLU A 356 22.85 6.09 -30.45
N MET A 357 23.26 6.45 -29.23
CA MET A 357 22.81 5.76 -28.00
C MET A 357 21.27 5.68 -27.92
N PHE A 358 20.57 6.80 -28.15
CA PHE A 358 19.10 6.82 -28.11
C PHE A 358 18.45 6.00 -29.23
N LYS A 359 19.05 5.98 -30.42
CA LYS A 359 18.59 5.14 -31.53
C LYS A 359 18.78 3.66 -31.23
N GLU A 360 19.85 3.31 -30.54
CA GLU A 360 20.17 1.95 -30.10
C GLU A 360 19.24 1.48 -28.98
N LEU A 361 18.95 2.34 -28.00
CA LEU A 361 17.91 2.09 -26.99
C LEU A 361 16.54 1.84 -27.64
N ARG A 362 16.14 2.62 -28.66
CA ARG A 362 14.88 2.41 -29.41
C ARG A 362 14.87 1.06 -30.13
N ARG A 363 15.97 0.67 -30.78
CA ARG A 363 16.09 -0.65 -31.44
C ARG A 363 15.97 -1.78 -30.43
N ALA A 364 16.54 -1.63 -29.23
CA ALA A 364 16.42 -2.62 -28.17
C ALA A 364 14.99 -2.71 -27.61
N GLN A 365 14.32 -1.59 -27.41
CA GLN A 365 12.91 -1.55 -27.01
C GLN A 365 11.99 -2.24 -28.05
N GLU A 366 12.30 -2.12 -29.34
CA GLU A 366 11.59 -2.81 -30.42
C GLU A 366 11.97 -4.30 -30.56
N GLY A 367 12.86 -4.82 -29.70
CA GLY A 367 13.31 -6.22 -29.72
C GLY A 367 14.25 -6.57 -30.88
N LYS A 368 14.80 -5.58 -31.58
CA LYS A 368 15.65 -5.81 -32.77
C LYS A 368 17.05 -6.32 -32.41
N LYS A 369 17.60 -5.86 -31.28
CA LYS A 369 18.88 -6.32 -30.71
C LYS A 369 19.04 -5.88 -29.25
N PRO A 370 19.84 -6.57 -28.43
CA PRO A 370 20.22 -6.08 -27.10
C PRO A 370 20.92 -4.72 -27.16
N PHE A 371 20.82 -3.96 -26.06
CA PHE A 371 21.56 -2.71 -25.90
C PHE A 371 22.94 -2.98 -25.30
N GLU A 372 24.00 -2.61 -26.02
CA GLU A 372 25.39 -2.80 -25.62
C GLU A 372 25.84 -1.71 -24.63
N ALA A 373 25.48 -1.86 -23.35
CA ALA A 373 25.72 -0.84 -22.32
C ALA A 373 27.20 -0.43 -22.21
N ASP A 374 28.12 -1.38 -22.33
CA ASP A 374 29.58 -1.16 -22.31
C ASP A 374 30.09 -0.16 -23.35
N GLN A 375 29.33 0.12 -24.42
CA GLN A 375 29.74 1.11 -25.42
C GLN A 375 29.45 2.55 -24.98
N TYR A 376 28.47 2.75 -24.09
CA TYR A 376 27.89 4.05 -23.81
C TYR A 376 28.00 4.48 -22.35
N VAL A 377 27.99 3.54 -21.41
CA VAL A 377 27.91 3.77 -19.96
C VAL A 377 29.23 3.43 -19.29
#